data_AF-A0A9P6AJD6-F1
#
_entry.id   AF-A0A9P6AJD6-F1
#
_cell.length_a   1.000
_cell.length_b   1.000
_cell.length_c   1.000
_cell.angle_alpha   90.00
_cell.angle_beta   90.00
_cell.angle_gamma   90.00
#
_symmetry.space_group_name_H-M   'P 1'
#
loop_
_entity.id
_entity.type
_entity.pdbx_description
1 polymer ?
#
loop_
_entity_poly.entity_id
_entity_poly.type
_entity_poly.pdbx_seq_one_letter_code
_entity_poly.pdbx_strand_id
1 'polypeptide(L)'
;MGERALETHPAIEDFFALHKYRDSTAKNLTDAKWKILGDVVGILSYPHDIQQLMSGEATPSLTGVLPTFQGLQNRWEVLLSTIAPTQKHYILAAMEWLNKYHEKARKTPAYVMAMVLNPSIKFSFIMKYWSPIEQETAMDWIKAELATYRAREASKLTTSSSRKKAACPHSRLGLKSDDEEDNETDLDTECTLYISER
;
A
#
# COMPACT_ATOMS: atom_id res chain seq x y z
N MET A 1 -9.87 -12.41 -12.38
CA MET A 1 -10.07 -13.81 -12.81
C MET A 1 -11.43 -14.35 -12.37
N GLY A 2 -11.86 -14.12 -11.13
CA GLY A 2 -13.17 -14.57 -10.64
C GLY A 2 -14.38 -13.82 -11.24
N GLU A 3 -14.30 -12.50 -11.44
CA GLU A 3 -15.37 -11.73 -12.11
C GLU A 3 -15.64 -12.23 -13.53
N ARG A 4 -14.57 -12.42 -14.31
CA ARG A 4 -14.65 -13.00 -15.65
C ARG A 4 -15.31 -14.39 -15.66
N ALA A 5 -15.10 -15.20 -14.61
CA ALA A 5 -15.75 -16.50 -14.49
C ALA A 5 -17.27 -16.37 -14.26
N LEU A 6 -17.72 -15.36 -13.49
CA LEU A 6 -19.13 -15.04 -13.31
C LEU A 6 -19.77 -14.45 -14.58
N GLU A 7 -19.05 -13.61 -15.31
CA GLU A 7 -19.53 -13.04 -16.58
C GLU A 7 -19.75 -14.10 -17.66
N THR A 8 -18.88 -15.12 -17.71
CA THR A 8 -19.01 -16.23 -18.66
C THR A 8 -20.00 -17.30 -18.22
N HIS A 9 -20.58 -17.19 -17.02
CA HIS A 9 -21.53 -18.15 -16.48
C HIS A 9 -22.65 -18.55 -17.44
N PRO A 10 -23.45 -17.61 -18.00
CA PRO A 10 -24.53 -17.96 -18.93
C PRO A 10 -24.01 -18.66 -20.19
N ALA A 11 -22.85 -18.25 -20.71
CA ALA A 11 -22.25 -18.89 -21.88
C ALA A 11 -21.78 -20.33 -21.59
N ILE A 12 -21.35 -20.60 -20.35
CA ILE A 12 -20.96 -21.94 -19.90
C ILE A 12 -22.20 -22.83 -19.73
N GLU A 13 -23.30 -22.30 -19.19
CA GLU A 13 -24.57 -23.03 -19.09
C GLU A 13 -25.14 -23.38 -20.48
N ASP A 14 -25.15 -22.42 -21.40
CA ASP A 14 -25.58 -22.62 -22.79
C ASP A 14 -24.73 -23.67 -23.51
N PHE A 15 -23.42 -23.67 -23.27
CA PHE A 15 -22.50 -24.67 -23.81
C PHE A 15 -22.81 -26.08 -23.29
N PHE A 16 -23.16 -26.23 -22.01
CA PHE A 16 -23.53 -27.52 -21.42
C PHE A 16 -24.97 -27.97 -21.76
N ALA A 17 -25.83 -27.05 -22.16
CA ALA A 17 -27.16 -27.36 -22.68
C ALA A 17 -27.12 -28.02 -24.07
N LEU A 18 -26.00 -27.92 -24.80
CA LEU A 18 -25.81 -28.60 -26.07
C LEU A 18 -25.84 -30.14 -25.89
N HIS A 19 -26.62 -30.81 -26.74
CA HIS A 19 -26.88 -32.26 -26.67
C HIS A 19 -25.59 -33.12 -26.68
N LYS A 20 -24.50 -32.58 -27.24
CA LYS A 20 -23.18 -33.22 -27.34
C LYS A 20 -22.47 -33.39 -25.98
N TYR A 21 -22.81 -32.58 -24.98
CA TYR A 21 -22.13 -32.56 -23.67
C TYR A 21 -23.07 -32.90 -22.51
N ARG A 22 -24.28 -33.40 -22.80
CA ARG A 22 -25.36 -33.61 -21.84
C ARG A 22 -25.03 -34.65 -20.75
N ASP A 23 -24.13 -35.60 -21.04
CA ASP A 23 -23.68 -36.65 -20.10
C ASP A 23 -22.33 -36.34 -19.42
N SER A 24 -21.76 -35.17 -19.70
CA SER A 24 -20.47 -34.79 -19.11
C SER A 24 -20.66 -34.55 -17.61
N THR A 25 -19.78 -35.14 -16.79
CA THR A 25 -19.60 -34.86 -15.36
C THR A 25 -19.35 -33.38 -15.02
N ALA A 26 -19.19 -32.53 -16.03
CA ALA A 26 -19.11 -31.07 -15.95
C ALA A 26 -20.43 -30.38 -15.53
N LYS A 27 -21.58 -31.07 -15.53
CA LYS A 27 -22.84 -30.59 -14.92
C LYS A 27 -22.80 -30.43 -13.39
N ASN A 28 -21.67 -30.73 -12.76
CA ASN A 28 -21.47 -30.63 -11.31
C ASN A 28 -21.32 -29.20 -10.79
N LEU A 29 -21.39 -28.17 -11.63
CA LEU A 29 -21.43 -26.76 -11.24
C LEU A 29 -22.87 -26.34 -10.95
N THR A 30 -23.41 -26.85 -9.85
CA THR A 30 -24.73 -26.46 -9.33
C THR A 30 -24.73 -24.98 -8.93
N ASP A 31 -25.89 -24.32 -9.00
CA ASP A 31 -26.12 -22.93 -8.56
C ASP A 31 -25.51 -22.60 -7.19
N ALA A 32 -25.49 -23.58 -6.28
CA ALA A 32 -24.86 -23.45 -4.97
C ALA A 32 -23.34 -23.19 -5.03
N LYS A 33 -22.62 -23.80 -5.96
CA LYS A 33 -21.17 -23.57 -6.16
C LYS A 33 -20.89 -22.22 -6.78
N TRP A 34 -21.75 -21.76 -7.69
CA TRP A 34 -21.68 -20.43 -8.27
C TRP A 34 -21.95 -19.33 -7.25
N LYS A 35 -22.89 -19.57 -6.33
CA LYS A 35 -23.10 -18.69 -5.18
C LYS A 35 -21.84 -18.59 -4.31
N ILE A 36 -21.24 -19.73 -3.95
CA ILE A 36 -19.97 -19.75 -3.20
C ILE A 36 -18.86 -19.02 -3.96
N LEU A 37 -18.76 -19.21 -5.28
CA LEU A 37 -17.79 -18.50 -6.10
C LEU A 37 -18.03 -16.99 -6.07
N GLY A 38 -19.28 -16.54 -6.20
CA GLY A 38 -19.66 -15.13 -6.08
C GLY A 38 -19.26 -14.53 -4.73
N ASP A 39 -19.53 -15.25 -3.64
CA ASP A 39 -19.15 -14.84 -2.30
C ASP A 39 -17.62 -14.76 -2.12
N VAL A 40 -16.86 -15.72 -2.65
CA VAL A 40 -15.39 -15.70 -2.65
C VAL A 40 -14.84 -14.55 -3.50
N VAL A 41 -15.43 -14.28 -4.67
CA VAL A 41 -15.05 -13.14 -5.52
C VAL A 41 -15.31 -11.82 -4.80
N GLY A 42 -16.45 -11.69 -4.10
CA GLY A 42 -16.75 -10.52 -3.28
C GLY A 42 -15.78 -10.35 -2.10
N ILE A 43 -15.28 -11.43 -1.50
CA ILE A 43 -14.24 -11.33 -0.45
C ILE A 43 -12.90 -10.88 -1.05
N LEU A 44 -12.55 -11.39 -2.23
CA LEU A 44 -11.27 -11.16 -2.90
C LEU A 44 -11.20 -9.85 -3.69
N SER A 45 -12.33 -9.18 -3.97
CA SER A 45 -12.33 -7.88 -4.61
C SER A 45 -11.64 -6.82 -3.75
N TYR A 46 -11.85 -6.82 -2.42
CA TYR A 46 -11.23 -5.83 -1.55
C TYR A 46 -9.69 -5.88 -1.53
N PRO A 47 -9.03 -7.05 -1.35
CA PRO A 47 -7.57 -7.12 -1.52
C PRO A 47 -7.12 -6.78 -2.93
N HIS A 48 -7.92 -7.10 -3.95
CA HIS A 48 -7.58 -6.78 -5.33
C HIS A 48 -7.52 -5.26 -5.54
N ASP A 49 -8.53 -4.52 -5.09
CA ASP A 49 -8.58 -3.05 -5.17
C ASP A 49 -7.39 -2.42 -4.45
N ILE A 50 -7.06 -2.93 -3.26
CA ILE A 50 -5.93 -2.48 -2.46
C ILE A 50 -4.61 -2.75 -3.18
N GLN A 51 -4.46 -3.94 -3.76
CA GLN A 51 -3.26 -4.28 -4.52
C GLN A 51 -3.11 -3.37 -5.73
N GLN A 52 -4.19 -3.10 -6.48
CA GLN A 52 -4.17 -2.21 -7.63
C GLN A 52 -3.79 -0.79 -7.21
N LEU A 53 -4.42 -0.27 -6.16
CA LEU A 53 -4.11 1.05 -5.60
C LEU A 53 -2.63 1.16 -5.23
N MET A 54 -2.10 0.20 -4.47
CA MET A 54 -0.70 0.21 -4.04
C MET A 54 0.29 -0.04 -5.18
N SER A 55 -0.13 -0.66 -6.27
CA SER A 55 0.71 -0.90 -7.44
C SER A 55 0.74 0.30 -8.40
N GLY A 56 -0.22 1.21 -8.30
CA GLY A 56 -0.38 2.36 -9.19
C GLY A 56 0.22 3.67 -8.67
N GLU A 57 0.56 3.78 -7.39
CA GLU A 57 1.11 5.00 -6.81
C GLU A 57 2.60 5.20 -7.17
N ALA A 58 2.94 6.40 -7.66
CA ALA A 58 4.32 6.81 -7.92
C ALA A 58 5.07 7.22 -6.64
N THR A 59 4.33 7.68 -5.63
CA THR A 59 4.81 7.99 -4.28
C THR A 59 4.94 6.71 -3.44
N PRO A 60 5.79 6.70 -2.39
CA PRO A 60 6.10 5.47 -1.66
C PRO A 60 4.83 4.89 -0.98
N SER A 61 4.27 3.86 -1.61
CA SER A 61 3.16 2.98 -1.17
C SER A 61 3.18 2.65 0.33
N LEU A 62 4.37 2.69 0.95
CA LEU A 62 4.61 2.45 2.36
C LEU A 62 3.76 3.33 3.30
N THR A 63 3.43 4.57 2.93
CA THR A 63 2.65 5.48 3.80
C THR A 63 1.22 5.00 3.98
N GLY A 64 0.63 4.39 2.95
CA GLY A 64 -0.77 3.97 2.93
C GLY A 64 -1.00 2.55 3.44
N VAL A 65 0.02 1.69 3.51
CA VAL A 65 -0.15 0.26 3.82
C VAL A 65 -0.93 0.01 5.11
N LEU A 66 -0.53 0.65 6.21
CA LEU A 66 -1.17 0.46 7.52
C LEU A 66 -2.61 0.98 7.55
N PRO A 67 -2.90 2.22 7.09
CA PRO A 67 -4.27 2.69 6.92
C PRO A 67 -5.14 1.76 6.05
N THR A 68 -4.58 1.27 4.95
CA THR A 68 -5.31 0.42 4.00
C THR A 68 -5.61 -0.95 4.58
N PHE A 69 -4.68 -1.55 5.34
CA PHE A 69 -4.93 -2.78 6.08
C PHE A 69 -6.01 -2.60 7.15
N GLN A 70 -5.99 -1.49 7.88
CA GLN A 70 -7.04 -1.18 8.85
C GLN A 70 -8.41 -1.02 8.18
N GLY A 71 -8.46 -0.35 7.01
CA GLY A 71 -9.67 -0.23 6.22
C GLY A 71 -10.21 -1.57 5.73
N LEU A 72 -9.32 -2.45 5.27
CA LEU A 72 -9.67 -3.81 4.85
C LEU A 72 -10.25 -4.63 6.00
N GLN A 73 -9.62 -4.56 7.17
CA GLN A 73 -10.10 -5.25 8.36
C GLN A 73 -11.52 -4.81 8.73
N ASN A 74 -11.77 -3.50 8.77
CA ASN A 74 -13.10 -2.95 9.06
C ASN A 74 -14.15 -3.42 8.02
N ARG A 75 -13.80 -3.45 6.74
CA ARG A 75 -14.71 -3.92 5.67
C ARG A 75 -15.03 -5.40 5.82
N TRP A 76 -14.04 -6.23 6.16
CA TRP A 76 -14.27 -7.65 6.41
C TRP A 76 -15.05 -7.93 7.69
N GLU A 77 -14.93 -7.09 8.72
CA GLU A 77 -15.79 -7.17 9.91
C GLU A 77 -17.26 -6.90 9.56
N VAL A 78 -17.52 -5.89 8.72
CA VAL A 78 -18.87 -5.64 8.19
C VAL A 78 -19.34 -6.81 7.33
N LEU A 79 -18.49 -7.36 6.47
CA LEU A 79 -18.84 -8.51 5.63
C LEU A 79 -19.16 -9.76 6.47
N LEU A 80 -18.45 -9.98 7.58
CA LEU A 80 -18.70 -11.09 8.50
C LEU A 80 -20.09 -11.04 9.13
N SER A 81 -20.66 -9.84 9.27
CA SER A 81 -22.01 -9.64 9.79
C SER A 81 -23.12 -9.95 8.77
N THR A 82 -22.81 -9.87 7.47
CA THR A 82 -23.79 -9.99 6.38
C THR A 82 -23.71 -11.34 5.65
N ILE A 83 -22.55 -11.99 5.65
CA ILE A 83 -22.32 -13.24 4.91
C ILE A 83 -22.95 -14.46 5.58
N ALA A 84 -23.26 -15.48 4.77
CA ALA A 84 -23.76 -16.76 5.23
C ALA A 84 -22.79 -17.44 6.22
N PRO A 85 -23.29 -18.10 7.29
CA PRO A 85 -22.45 -18.74 8.31
C PRO A 85 -21.43 -19.73 7.75
N THR A 86 -21.78 -20.43 6.67
CA THR A 86 -20.96 -21.44 6.00
C THR A 86 -19.74 -20.88 5.27
N GLN A 87 -19.62 -19.56 5.13
CA GLN A 87 -18.53 -18.90 4.40
C GLN A 87 -17.67 -18.00 5.27
N LYS A 88 -18.06 -17.82 6.54
CA LYS A 88 -17.32 -17.01 7.52
C LYS A 88 -15.89 -17.49 7.69
N HIS A 89 -15.63 -18.79 7.56
CA HIS A 89 -14.29 -19.35 7.69
C HIS A 89 -13.31 -18.81 6.65
N TYR A 90 -13.76 -18.46 5.44
CA TYR A 90 -12.90 -17.85 4.44
C TYR A 90 -12.44 -16.44 4.85
N ILE A 91 -13.36 -15.63 5.38
CA ILE A 91 -13.06 -14.27 5.85
C ILE A 91 -12.16 -14.33 7.08
N LEU A 92 -12.45 -15.23 8.03
CA LEU A 92 -11.65 -15.38 9.24
C LEU A 92 -10.20 -15.79 8.91
N ALA A 93 -10.02 -16.72 7.98
CA ALA A 93 -8.68 -17.09 7.51
C ALA A 93 -7.97 -15.89 6.86
N ALA A 94 -8.67 -15.11 6.03
CA ALA A 94 -8.09 -13.92 5.40
C ALA A 94 -7.71 -12.84 6.43
N MET A 95 -8.55 -12.61 7.44
CA MET A 95 -8.27 -11.69 8.55
C MET A 95 -7.07 -12.14 9.38
N GLU A 96 -6.91 -13.44 9.64
CA GLU A 96 -5.74 -13.97 10.35
C GLU A 96 -4.44 -13.66 9.60
N TRP A 97 -4.43 -13.87 8.28
CA TRP A 97 -3.29 -13.52 7.45
C TRP A 97 -3.03 -12.01 7.43
N LEU A 98 -4.07 -11.20 7.26
CA LEU A 98 -3.94 -9.74 7.27
C LEU A 98 -3.36 -9.23 8.58
N ASN A 99 -3.82 -9.75 9.72
CA ASN A 99 -3.30 -9.38 11.04
C ASN A 99 -1.81 -9.70 11.17
N LYS A 100 -1.35 -10.87 10.69
CA LYS A 100 0.08 -11.23 10.69
C LYS A 100 0.91 -10.22 9.90
N TYR A 101 0.44 -9.77 8.74
CA TYR A 101 1.14 -8.76 7.94
C TYR A 101 1.07 -7.37 8.57
N HIS A 102 -0.08 -6.99 9.12
CA HIS A 102 -0.28 -5.73 9.81
C HIS A 102 0.67 -5.61 11.01
N GLU A 103 0.77 -6.64 11.86
CA GLU A 103 1.70 -6.66 13.00
C GLU A 103 3.17 -6.53 12.57
N LYS A 104 3.58 -7.20 11.48
CA LYS A 104 4.94 -7.08 10.95
C LYS A 104 5.22 -5.67 10.43
N ALA A 105 4.27 -5.07 9.72
CA ALA A 105 4.39 -3.70 9.23
C ALA A 105 4.50 -2.70 10.39
N ARG A 106 3.70 -2.87 11.46
CA ARG A 106 3.76 -2.04 12.67
C ARG A 106 5.10 -2.11 13.39
N LYS A 107 5.76 -3.27 13.38
CA LYS A 107 7.09 -3.48 14.01
C LYS A 107 8.26 -2.97 13.17
N THR A 108 8.01 -2.45 11.98
CA THR A 108 9.04 -2.02 11.04
C THR A 108 9.12 -0.49 11.03
N PRO A 109 10.24 0.12 11.49
CA PRO A 109 10.37 1.58 11.61
C PRO A 109 10.14 2.35 10.32
N ALA A 110 10.46 1.75 9.16
CA ALA A 110 10.27 2.39 7.86
C ALA A 110 8.81 2.82 7.61
N TYR A 111 7.82 2.02 8.02
CA TYR A 111 6.40 2.37 7.88
C TYR A 111 6.03 3.56 8.76
N VAL A 112 6.52 3.58 10.00
CA VAL A 112 6.31 4.70 10.93
C VAL A 112 6.90 5.98 10.37
N MET A 113 8.14 5.93 9.89
CA MET A 113 8.81 7.09 9.29
C MET A 113 8.06 7.60 8.05
N ALA A 114 7.66 6.70 7.16
CA ALA A 114 6.92 7.08 5.96
C ALA A 114 5.60 7.78 6.32
N MET A 115 4.81 7.24 7.25
CA MET A 115 3.56 7.87 7.69
C MET A 115 3.76 9.26 8.30
N VAL A 116 4.82 9.45 9.09
CA VAL A 116 5.12 10.73 9.74
C VAL A 116 5.54 11.79 8.74
N LEU A 117 6.30 11.41 7.70
CA LEU A 117 6.69 12.31 6.62
C LEU A 117 5.51 12.73 5.75
N ASN A 118 4.45 11.92 5.67
CA ASN A 118 3.25 12.26 4.92
C ASN A 118 2.37 13.24 5.73
N PRO A 119 2.15 14.49 5.25
CA PRO A 119 1.41 15.51 5.98
C PRO A 119 -0.09 15.20 6.13
N SER A 120 -0.64 14.31 5.32
CA SER A 120 -2.05 13.90 5.35
C SER A 120 -2.33 12.85 6.43
N ILE A 121 -1.34 12.03 6.81
CA ILE A 121 -1.48 10.96 7.80
C ILE A 121 -0.82 11.36 9.12
N LYS A 122 0.44 11.84 9.05
CA LYS A 122 1.27 12.24 10.20
C LYS A 122 1.29 11.15 11.28
N PHE A 123 1.44 11.56 12.53
CA PHE A 123 1.36 10.68 13.69
C PHE A 123 -0.08 10.40 14.15
N SER A 124 -1.08 11.00 13.48
CA SER A 124 -2.50 10.90 13.89
C SER A 124 -3.03 9.47 13.82
N PHE A 125 -2.63 8.72 12.79
CA PHE A 125 -3.00 7.31 12.63
C PHE A 125 -2.46 6.45 13.79
N ILE A 126 -1.19 6.64 14.16
CA ILE A 126 -0.55 5.92 15.27
C ILE A 126 -1.27 6.24 16.58
N MET A 127 -1.58 7.51 16.84
CA MET A 127 -2.34 7.91 18.05
C MET A 127 -3.72 7.27 18.12
N LYS A 128 -4.38 7.08 16.98
CA LYS A 128 -5.75 6.55 16.92
C LYS A 128 -5.83 5.04 17.10
N TYR A 129 -4.88 4.28 16.54
CA TYR A 129 -4.99 2.82 16.44
C TYR A 129 -3.98 2.04 17.29
N TRP A 130 -2.94 2.67 17.81
CA TRP A 130 -1.88 1.98 18.56
C TRP A 130 -2.02 2.20 20.07
N SER A 131 -1.53 1.26 20.88
CA SER A 131 -1.50 1.41 22.34
C SER A 131 -0.46 2.45 22.78
N PRO A 132 -0.61 3.08 23.97
CA PRO A 132 0.32 4.11 24.43
C PRO A 132 1.80 3.68 24.43
N ILE A 133 2.08 2.42 24.78
CA ILE A 133 3.44 1.85 24.79
C ILE A 133 4.02 1.78 23.37
N GLU A 134 3.21 1.38 22.40
CA GLU A 134 3.62 1.29 21.00
C GLU A 134 3.79 2.68 20.38
N GLN A 135 3.00 3.67 20.81
CA GLN A 135 3.16 5.07 20.41
C GLN A 135 4.49 5.63 20.90
N GLU A 136 4.86 5.38 22.15
CA GLU A 136 6.16 5.78 22.71
C GLU A 136 7.32 5.13 21.94
N THR A 137 7.21 3.82 21.68
CA THR A 137 8.20 3.08 20.89
C THR A 137 8.36 3.67 19.48
N ALA A 138 7.26 4.00 18.81
CA ALA A 138 7.28 4.65 17.50
C ALA A 138 7.96 6.02 17.56
N MET A 139 7.68 6.79 18.62
CA MET A 139 8.31 8.09 18.84
C MET A 139 9.82 7.97 19.05
N ASP A 140 10.27 6.93 19.74
CA ASP A 140 11.70 6.68 19.95
C ASP A 140 12.40 6.26 18.66
N TRP A 141 11.77 5.46 17.80
CA TRP A 141 12.29 5.20 16.45
C TRP A 141 12.46 6.48 15.64
N ILE A 142 11.48 7.39 15.68
CA ILE A 142 11.55 8.68 14.98
C ILE A 142 12.71 9.51 15.51
N LYS A 143 12.86 9.64 16.83
CA LYS A 143 13.96 10.39 17.45
C LYS A 143 15.32 9.78 17.07
N ALA A 144 15.45 8.47 17.12
CA ALA A 144 16.69 7.76 16.79
C ALA A 144 17.09 7.96 15.33
N GLU A 145 16.13 7.86 14.40
CA GLU A 145 16.39 8.07 12.97
C GLU A 145 16.76 9.54 12.69
N LEU A 146 16.07 10.50 13.29
CA LEU A 146 16.39 11.93 13.17
C LEU A 146 17.77 12.27 13.75
N ALA A 147 18.16 11.64 14.87
CA ALA A 147 19.50 11.81 15.43
C ALA A 147 20.57 11.27 14.47
N THR A 148 20.32 10.11 13.87
CA THR A 148 21.20 9.51 12.85
C THR A 148 21.31 10.40 11.62
N TYR A 149 20.19 10.94 11.13
CA TYR A 149 20.17 11.89 10.02
C TYR A 149 20.99 13.14 10.34
N ARG A 150 20.78 13.77 11.51
CA ARG A 150 21.54 14.96 11.93
C ARG A 150 23.05 14.69 11.98
N ALA A 151 23.48 13.54 12.51
CA ALA A 151 24.88 13.16 12.55
C ALA A 151 25.49 12.97 11.15
N ARG A 152 24.72 12.38 10.22
CA ARG A 152 25.11 12.24 8.81
C ARG A 152 25.25 13.59 8.12
N GLU A 153 24.29 14.49 8.31
CA GLU A 153 24.34 15.84 7.74
C GLU A 153 25.54 16.64 8.27
N ALA A 154 25.81 16.60 9.58
CA ALA A 154 26.98 17.23 10.18
C ALA A 154 28.30 16.70 9.57
N SER A 155 28.37 15.40 9.27
CA SER A 155 29.55 14.77 8.65
C SER A 155 29.72 15.15 7.17
N LYS A 156 28.63 15.39 6.43
CA LYS A 156 28.70 15.89 5.04
C LYS A 156 29.25 17.32 4.99
N LEU A 157 28.84 18.18 5.93
CA LEU A 157 29.32 19.56 6.06
C LEU A 157 30.82 19.66 6.40
N THR A 158 31.36 18.75 7.20
CA THR A 158 32.80 18.73 7.54
C THR A 158 33.67 18.18 6.40
N THR A 159 33.14 17.26 5.59
CA THR A 159 33.88 16.63 4.47
C THR A 159 33.96 17.54 3.24
N SER A 160 32.94 18.37 2.97
CA SER A 160 32.97 19.35 1.88
C SER A 160 33.93 20.53 2.15
N SER A 161 34.19 20.86 3.42
CA SER A 161 35.15 21.89 3.82
C SER A 161 36.61 21.44 3.67
N SER A 162 36.91 20.14 3.87
CA SER A 162 38.27 19.60 3.75
C SER A 162 38.75 19.36 2.31
N ARG A 163 37.88 19.41 1.30
CA ARG A 163 38.27 19.27 -0.12
C ARG A 163 38.88 20.53 -0.75
N LYS A 164 38.96 21.66 -0.03
CA LYS A 164 39.56 22.92 -0.53
C LYS A 164 41.04 23.13 -0.18
N LYS A 165 41.79 22.12 0.28
CA LYS A 165 43.25 22.24 0.50
C LYS A 165 44.03 21.11 -0.17
N ALA A 166 43.98 21.06 -1.50
CA ALA A 166 45.08 20.54 -2.29
C ALA A 166 45.51 21.68 -3.23
N ALA A 167 46.45 22.50 -2.77
CA ALA A 167 47.10 23.50 -3.61
C ALA A 167 47.92 22.77 -4.68
N CYS A 168 47.53 22.90 -5.94
CA CYS A 168 48.41 22.60 -7.08
C CYS A 168 49.11 23.91 -7.51
N PRO A 169 50.44 23.93 -7.62
CA PRO A 169 51.16 25.07 -8.17
C PRO A 169 51.39 24.85 -9.68
N HIS A 170 50.65 25.56 -10.53
CA HIS A 170 51.22 26.46 -11.55
C HIS A 170 50.14 27.09 -12.44
N SER A 171 50.40 28.35 -12.74
CA SER A 171 49.79 29.31 -13.68
C SER A 171 49.34 28.78 -15.05
N ARG A 172 48.21 29.31 -15.58
CA ARG A 172 48.12 30.42 -16.56
C ARG A 172 46.90 30.30 -17.51
N LEU A 173 46.04 31.34 -17.48
CA LEU A 173 45.13 31.89 -18.52
C LEU A 173 43.95 31.05 -19.07
N GLY A 174 42.76 31.65 -19.01
CA GLY A 174 41.64 31.34 -19.91
C GLY A 174 40.25 31.69 -19.34
N LEU A 175 39.75 32.91 -19.60
CA LEU A 175 38.36 33.29 -19.41
C LEU A 175 37.41 32.44 -20.28
N LYS A 176 36.29 31.99 -19.73
CA LYS A 176 34.94 32.44 -20.12
C LYS A 176 33.85 31.88 -19.18
N SER A 177 32.98 32.79 -18.77
CA SER A 177 31.62 32.60 -18.29
C SER A 177 30.74 31.97 -19.38
N ASP A 178 29.67 31.28 -18.99
CA ASP A 178 28.29 31.67 -19.33
C ASP A 178 27.31 30.85 -18.46
N ASP A 179 26.34 31.56 -17.91
CA ASP A 179 25.23 31.14 -17.05
C ASP A 179 24.08 30.52 -17.88
N GLU A 180 23.25 29.66 -17.26
CA GLU A 180 21.81 29.42 -17.56
C GLU A 180 21.32 28.31 -16.59
N GLU A 181 20.75 28.64 -15.43
CA GLU A 181 19.35 29.02 -15.10
C GLU A 181 18.28 27.93 -15.23
N ASP A 182 17.54 27.81 -14.13
CA ASP A 182 16.56 26.80 -13.72
C ASP A 182 15.25 26.81 -14.55
N ASN A 183 14.55 25.67 -14.61
CA ASN A 183 13.09 25.69 -14.75
C ASN A 183 12.44 24.50 -14.04
N GLU A 184 11.95 24.77 -12.84
CA GLU A 184 11.09 23.93 -12.02
C GLU A 184 9.63 24.32 -12.31
N THR A 185 8.88 23.44 -12.99
CA THR A 185 7.43 23.62 -13.20
C THR A 185 6.64 22.65 -12.32
N ASP A 186 6.24 23.17 -11.16
CA ASP A 186 4.95 23.08 -10.50
C ASP A 186 3.96 22.00 -11.00
N LEU A 187 3.80 20.92 -10.23
CA LEU A 187 2.75 19.90 -10.37
C LEU A 187 2.10 19.65 -9.00
N ASP A 188 1.60 20.70 -8.34
CA ASP A 188 1.07 20.61 -6.98
C ASP A 188 -0.36 21.16 -6.85
N THR A 189 -1.31 20.74 -7.71
CA THR A 189 -2.72 21.17 -7.56
C THR A 189 -3.79 20.09 -7.76
N GLU A 190 -3.48 18.82 -8.02
CA GLU A 190 -4.55 17.84 -8.35
C GLU A 190 -4.62 16.56 -7.50
N CYS A 191 -4.16 16.58 -6.24
CA CYS A 191 -4.22 15.37 -5.39
C CYS A 191 -5.04 15.52 -4.09
N THR A 192 -5.67 16.67 -3.82
CA THR A 192 -6.37 16.92 -2.54
C THR A 192 -7.86 16.57 -2.52
N LEU A 193 -8.44 16.01 -3.59
CA LEU A 193 -9.90 15.79 -3.65
C LEU A 193 -10.39 14.37 -3.37
N TYR A 194 -9.52 13.37 -3.16
CA TYR A 194 -9.97 11.97 -3.11
C TYR A 194 -10.18 11.34 -1.72
N ILE A 195 -10.03 12.08 -0.61
CA ILE A 195 -10.11 11.49 0.74
C ILE A 195 -11.38 11.87 1.54
N SER A 196 -12.26 12.75 1.04
CA SER A 196 -13.46 13.12 1.82
C SER A 196 -14.78 12.46 1.41
N GLU A 197 -14.87 11.64 0.36
CA GLU A 197 -16.13 11.01 -0.03
C GLU A 197 -15.95 9.59 -0.57
N ARG A 198 -16.09 8.59 0.33
CA ARG A 198 -16.93 7.37 0.18
C ARG A 198 -16.56 6.24 1.15
#